data_AF-A0A257T3Y1-F1
#
_entry.id   AF-A0A257T3Y1-F1
#
_cell.length_a   1.000
_cell.length_b   1.000
_cell.length_c   1.000
_cell.angle_alpha   90.00
_cell.angle_beta   90.00
_cell.angle_gamma   90.00
#
_symmetry.space_group_name_H-M   'P 1'
#
loop_
_entity.id
_entity.type
_entity.pdbx_description
1 polymer ?
#
loop_
_entity_poly.entity_id
_entity_poly.type
_entity_poly.pdbx_seq_one_letter_code
_entity_poly.pdbx_strand_id
1 'polypeptide(L)'
;HKMTWDGPARTKRHVAPPIDFARECLAEAPAIQTGVLGKDRVPKYDDAIFDDPLLHDLRKRFAVGELLGIRIHIRLPRRSGPPEEGEVDVYLRRKVGERCEAYYVREGMTITKISSPAAKRGVEALVLVDTGPLAELLGDTEGPAHEDWDTSQDRPDRSWKTWKGRVTFVRRAVDGLVELLTPPTTEPDYDLLSDFFSIEKVGGSGRERATGEDVKGPSRLSEVIARPKWFQISPRSGGFTVSRNAGVNMPDAAMLRVAVAYDLPQGDPLRNWSNLDFEISKGDGAFKPKTRGLNVEAVEGNVMLLKDMEQDFSFSIEGFDQHRDLYVRVDEEGPAVEEANRD
;
A
#
# COMPACT_ATOMS: atom_id res chain seq x y z
N HIS A 1 -5.46 -11.26 12.55
CA HIS A 1 -6.63 -11.27 11.65
C HIS A 1 -6.46 -10.15 10.65
N LYS A 2 -6.62 -10.40 9.34
CA LYS A 2 -6.67 -9.33 8.34
C LYS A 2 -8.12 -8.82 8.34
N MET A 3 -8.35 -7.66 8.95
CA MET A 3 -9.68 -7.05 8.98
C MET A 3 -10.04 -6.53 7.59
N THR A 4 -11.25 -6.84 7.14
CA THR A 4 -11.85 -6.23 5.95
C THR A 4 -12.77 -5.12 6.45
N TRP A 5 -12.44 -3.88 6.10
CA TRP A 5 -13.14 -2.67 6.50
C TRP A 5 -14.56 -2.59 5.91
N ASP A 6 -15.56 -2.20 6.72
CA ASP A 6 -16.99 -2.12 6.36
C ASP A 6 -17.58 -0.69 6.42
N GLY A 7 -16.74 0.34 6.56
CA GLY A 7 -17.21 1.71 6.40
C GLY A 7 -17.87 1.90 5.03
N PRO A 8 -18.67 2.95 4.81
CA PRO A 8 -19.33 3.15 3.53
C PRO A 8 -18.25 3.14 2.47
N ALA A 9 -18.23 2.08 1.66
CA ALA A 9 -17.40 2.03 0.49
C ALA A 9 -17.84 3.25 -0.30
N ARG A 10 -17.03 4.32 -0.27
CA ARG A 10 -17.13 5.35 -1.29
C ARG A 10 -16.79 4.60 -2.56
N THR A 11 -17.83 4.07 -3.20
CA THR A 11 -17.85 3.72 -4.60
C THR A 11 -17.18 4.91 -5.24
N LYS A 12 -16.05 4.65 -5.92
CA LYS A 12 -15.38 5.67 -6.72
C LYS A 12 -16.49 6.35 -7.49
N ARG A 13 -16.83 7.60 -7.14
CA ARG A 13 -17.93 8.27 -7.82
C ARG A 13 -17.49 8.26 -9.28
N HIS A 14 -18.36 7.84 -10.20
CA HIS A 14 -18.08 7.89 -11.63
C HIS A 14 -17.89 9.35 -12.02
N VAL A 15 -16.69 9.88 -11.79
CA VAL A 15 -16.41 11.31 -11.83
C VAL A 15 -15.13 11.46 -12.63
N ALA A 16 -15.22 12.34 -13.61
CA ALA A 16 -14.10 12.80 -14.40
C ALA A 16 -12.98 13.34 -13.51
N PRO A 17 -11.73 13.39 -14.00
CA PRO A 17 -10.68 14.12 -13.30
C PRO A 17 -11.11 15.57 -13.01
N PRO A 18 -10.80 16.12 -11.82
CA PRO A 18 -11.03 17.54 -11.52
C PRO A 18 -10.39 18.41 -12.60
N ILE A 19 -11.16 19.36 -13.13
CA ILE A 19 -10.75 20.13 -14.31
C ILE A 19 -9.45 20.92 -14.06
N ASP A 20 -9.23 21.42 -12.85
CA ASP A 20 -8.04 22.18 -12.51
C ASP A 20 -6.81 21.28 -12.44
N PHE A 21 -6.93 20.07 -11.89
CA PHE A 21 -5.85 19.09 -11.90
C PHE A 21 -5.53 18.59 -13.32
N ALA A 22 -6.56 18.32 -14.13
CA ALA A 22 -6.36 17.95 -15.53
C ALA A 22 -5.68 19.09 -16.32
N ARG A 23 -6.06 20.35 -16.08
CA ARG A 23 -5.43 21.51 -16.71
C ARG A 23 -3.98 21.66 -16.27
N GLU A 24 -3.68 21.44 -14.99
CA GLU A 24 -2.31 21.46 -14.45
C GLU A 24 -1.44 20.39 -15.13
N CYS A 25 -1.93 19.15 -15.24
CA CYS A 25 -1.22 18.07 -15.92
C CYS A 25 -0.97 18.38 -17.40
N LEU A 26 -1.97 18.95 -18.09
CA LEU A 26 -1.93 19.20 -19.53
C LEU A 26 -1.33 20.56 -19.90
N ALA A 27 -0.87 21.35 -18.92
CA ALA A 27 -0.27 22.64 -19.18
C ALA A 27 1.04 22.50 -19.97
N GLU A 28 1.80 21.43 -19.70
CA GLU A 28 3.03 21.07 -20.40
C GLU A 28 3.00 19.59 -20.77
N ALA A 29 3.52 19.25 -21.95
CA ALA A 29 3.66 17.86 -22.35
C ALA A 29 4.65 17.11 -21.44
N PRO A 30 4.56 15.79 -21.29
CA PRO A 30 5.49 15.02 -20.47
C PRO A 30 6.92 15.20 -20.97
N ALA A 31 7.74 15.89 -20.18
CA ALA A 31 9.15 16.10 -20.49
C ALA A 31 9.97 14.81 -20.32
N ILE A 32 9.51 13.89 -19.45
CA ILE A 32 10.17 12.63 -19.15
C ILE A 32 9.57 11.54 -20.02
N GLN A 33 10.42 10.78 -20.71
CA GLN A 33 9.97 9.70 -21.58
C GLN A 33 10.79 8.43 -21.37
N THR A 34 10.13 7.28 -21.39
CA THR A 34 10.83 5.98 -21.37
C THR A 34 11.32 5.61 -22.76
N GLY A 35 12.32 4.74 -22.84
CA GLY A 35 12.53 3.95 -24.06
C GLY A 35 11.34 3.01 -24.34
N VAL A 36 11.31 2.39 -25.52
CA VAL A 36 10.25 1.43 -25.87
C VAL A 36 10.36 0.16 -25.00
N LEU A 37 9.41 0.00 -24.08
CA LEU A 37 9.33 -1.11 -23.15
C LEU A 37 8.66 -2.34 -23.79
N GLY A 38 8.97 -3.52 -23.26
CA GLY A 38 8.30 -4.76 -23.63
C GLY A 38 8.64 -5.29 -25.03
N LYS A 39 9.86 -5.03 -25.53
CA LYS A 39 10.32 -5.50 -26.85
C LYS A 39 10.27 -7.02 -26.99
N ASP A 40 10.85 -7.74 -26.03
CA ASP A 40 10.97 -9.21 -26.07
C ASP A 40 9.99 -9.92 -25.13
N ARG A 41 9.53 -9.24 -24.08
CA ARG A 41 8.69 -9.79 -23.00
C ARG A 41 7.62 -8.80 -22.58
N VAL A 42 6.73 -9.21 -21.67
CA VAL A 42 5.80 -8.27 -21.03
C VAL A 42 6.60 -7.24 -20.24
N PRO A 43 6.32 -5.93 -20.39
CA PRO A 43 7.02 -4.87 -19.66
C PRO A 43 6.77 -4.97 -18.14
N LYS A 44 7.71 -4.44 -17.35
CA LYS A 44 7.66 -4.39 -15.89
C LYS A 44 8.17 -3.03 -15.42
N TYR A 45 7.71 -2.61 -14.25
CA TYR A 45 8.24 -1.44 -13.55
C TYR A 45 9.44 -1.88 -12.72
N ASP A 46 10.64 -1.69 -13.28
CA ASP A 46 11.92 -1.95 -12.65
C ASP A 46 12.89 -0.80 -12.95
N ASP A 47 14.04 -0.79 -12.27
CA ASP A 47 15.03 0.29 -12.39
C ASP A 47 15.53 0.49 -13.82
N ALA A 48 15.39 -0.51 -14.71
CA ALA A 48 15.83 -0.42 -16.10
C ALA A 48 14.89 0.40 -17.02
N ILE A 49 13.76 0.91 -16.52
CA ILE A 49 12.88 1.81 -17.28
C ILE A 49 13.58 3.16 -17.57
N PHE A 50 14.40 3.64 -16.64
CA PHE A 50 15.13 4.89 -16.72
C PHE A 50 16.63 4.64 -16.55
N ASP A 51 17.47 5.59 -16.95
CA ASP A 51 18.86 5.56 -16.51
C ASP A 51 18.97 5.94 -15.02
N ASP A 52 20.02 5.45 -14.34
CA ASP A 52 20.17 5.64 -12.89
C ASP A 52 20.17 7.13 -12.47
N PRO A 53 20.87 8.06 -13.18
CA PRO A 53 20.83 9.47 -12.83
C PRO A 53 19.44 10.10 -12.93
N LEU A 54 18.69 9.79 -14.00
CA LEU A 54 17.33 10.27 -14.16
C LEU A 54 16.41 9.67 -13.10
N LEU A 55 16.51 8.36 -12.84
CA LEU A 55 15.68 7.71 -11.82
C LEU A 55 15.90 8.32 -10.44
N HIS A 56 17.16 8.62 -10.08
CA HIS A 56 17.50 9.31 -8.84
C HIS A 56 16.84 10.69 -8.76
N ASP A 57 16.96 11.51 -9.81
CA ASP A 57 16.30 12.83 -9.90
C ASP A 57 14.77 12.72 -9.73
N LEU A 58 14.14 11.80 -10.46
CA LEU A 58 12.70 11.58 -10.39
C LEU A 58 12.25 11.16 -8.97
N ARG A 59 13.03 10.32 -8.28
CA ARG A 59 12.77 9.97 -6.87
C ARG A 59 12.78 11.19 -5.97
N LYS A 60 13.78 12.07 -6.10
CA LYS A 60 13.86 13.32 -5.31
C LYS A 60 12.65 14.22 -5.54
N ARG A 61 12.32 14.46 -6.81
CA ARG A 61 11.19 15.31 -7.23
C ARG A 61 9.84 14.76 -6.77
N PHE A 62 9.64 13.44 -6.91
CA PHE A 62 8.45 12.77 -6.40
C PHE A 62 8.33 12.84 -4.87
N ALA A 63 9.45 12.69 -4.15
CA ALA A 63 9.48 12.74 -2.68
C ALA A 63 9.03 14.09 -2.12
N VAL A 64 9.39 15.20 -2.78
CA VAL A 64 8.97 16.56 -2.40
C VAL A 64 7.57 16.94 -2.88
N GLY A 65 6.85 16.03 -3.54
CA GLY A 65 5.48 16.24 -4.01
C GLY A 65 5.36 17.01 -5.33
N GLU A 66 6.44 17.08 -6.12
CA GLU A 66 6.40 17.67 -7.46
C GLU A 66 5.48 16.85 -8.38
N LEU A 67 4.78 17.53 -9.29
CA LEU A 67 4.01 16.88 -10.36
C LEU A 67 4.95 16.39 -11.46
N LEU A 68 5.05 15.07 -11.58
CA LEU A 68 5.80 14.42 -12.63
C LEU A 68 4.87 14.04 -13.77
N GLY A 69 5.22 14.39 -15.00
CA GLY A 69 4.60 13.90 -16.23
C GLY A 69 5.56 12.96 -16.96
N ILE A 70 5.16 11.70 -17.12
CA ILE A 70 5.98 10.64 -17.72
C ILE A 70 5.23 10.01 -18.89
N ARG A 71 5.85 10.02 -20.08
CA ARG A 71 5.37 9.27 -21.24
C ARG A 71 6.03 7.90 -21.30
N ILE A 72 5.22 6.85 -21.28
CA ILE A 72 5.69 5.47 -21.39
C ILE A 72 5.42 4.95 -22.80
N HIS A 73 6.48 4.50 -23.46
CA HIS A 73 6.41 3.83 -24.76
C HIS A 73 6.37 2.31 -24.58
N ILE A 74 5.43 1.63 -25.23
CA ILE A 74 5.21 0.19 -25.07
C ILE A 74 5.10 -0.48 -26.44
N ARG A 75 5.87 -1.55 -26.65
CA ARG A 75 5.74 -2.40 -27.84
C ARG A 75 4.48 -3.26 -27.75
N LEU A 76 3.65 -3.25 -28.79
CA LEU A 76 2.39 -3.97 -28.89
C LEU A 76 2.45 -5.02 -30.03
N PRO A 77 2.70 -6.30 -29.72
CA PRO A 77 2.72 -7.37 -30.71
C PRO A 77 1.36 -7.59 -31.38
N ARG A 78 1.33 -7.48 -32.71
CA ARG A 78 0.16 -7.81 -33.53
C ARG A 78 0.09 -9.31 -33.82
N ARG A 79 -1.14 -9.79 -34.07
CA ARG A 79 -1.40 -11.18 -34.48
C ARG A 79 -0.84 -11.46 -35.87
N SER A 80 -1.04 -10.50 -36.77
CA SER A 80 -0.51 -10.47 -38.13
C SER A 80 0.20 -9.13 -38.37
N GLY A 81 1.29 -9.15 -39.13
CA GLY A 81 2.08 -7.95 -39.42
C GLY A 81 3.13 -7.61 -38.36
N PRO A 82 3.84 -6.50 -38.54
CA PRO A 82 4.83 -6.02 -37.58
C PRO A 82 4.15 -5.58 -36.27
N PRO A 83 4.86 -5.67 -35.13
CA PRO A 83 4.41 -5.07 -33.88
C PRO A 83 4.33 -3.55 -34.01
N GLU A 84 3.36 -2.97 -33.31
CA GLU A 84 3.15 -1.53 -33.24
C GLU A 84 3.69 -0.97 -31.92
N GLU A 85 3.74 0.35 -31.78
CA GLU A 85 4.14 1.04 -30.56
C GLU A 85 2.97 1.85 -30.03
N GLY A 86 2.78 1.81 -28.73
CA GLY A 86 1.74 2.55 -28.02
C GLY A 86 2.33 3.47 -26.98
N GLU A 87 1.62 4.53 -26.67
CA GLU A 87 2.03 5.57 -25.70
C GLU A 87 0.97 5.71 -24.61
N VAL A 88 1.41 5.88 -23.37
CA VAL A 88 0.57 6.28 -22.25
C VAL A 88 1.26 7.38 -21.47
N ASP A 89 0.55 8.48 -21.22
CA ASP A 89 1.03 9.58 -20.41
C ASP A 89 0.52 9.39 -18.98
N VAL A 90 1.44 9.47 -18.02
CA VAL A 90 1.14 9.31 -16.60
C VAL A 90 1.63 10.53 -15.86
N TYR A 91 0.69 11.25 -15.27
CA TYR A 91 0.95 12.36 -14.37
C TYR A 91 0.69 11.92 -12.94
N LEU A 92 1.63 12.18 -12.04
CA LEU A 92 1.49 11.79 -10.64
C LEU A 92 2.26 12.72 -9.71
N ARG A 93 1.68 13.02 -8.54
CA ARG A 93 2.36 13.69 -7.43
C ARG A 93 1.96 13.08 -6.09
N ARG A 94 2.85 13.21 -5.11
CA ARG A 94 2.55 12.88 -3.71
C ARG A 94 1.84 14.06 -3.04
N LYS A 95 0.76 13.77 -2.32
CA LYS A 95 0.06 14.68 -1.40
C LYS A 95 0.06 14.07 0.00
N VAL A 96 0.82 14.66 0.91
CA VAL A 96 0.95 14.17 2.29
C VAL A 96 -0.34 14.42 3.06
N GLY A 97 -0.83 13.41 3.79
CA GLY A 97 -1.99 13.54 4.69
C GLY A 97 -3.36 13.55 3.99
N GLU A 98 -3.40 13.37 2.67
CA GLU A 98 -4.65 13.32 1.90
C GLU A 98 -4.84 11.97 1.24
N ARG A 99 -6.06 11.44 1.23
CA ARG A 99 -6.41 10.32 0.35
C ARG A 99 -6.76 10.89 -1.02
N CYS A 100 -6.06 10.43 -2.05
CA CYS A 100 -6.21 10.93 -3.42
C CYS A 100 -6.93 9.91 -4.31
N GLU A 101 -7.16 10.33 -5.56
CA GLU A 101 -7.74 9.51 -6.61
C GLU A 101 -6.76 9.42 -7.79
N ALA A 102 -6.80 8.28 -8.49
CA ALA A 102 -6.16 8.09 -9.77
C ALA A 102 -7.23 8.04 -10.86
N TYR A 103 -7.09 8.91 -11.87
CA TYR A 103 -8.00 8.99 -13.00
C TYR A 103 -7.37 8.32 -14.21
N TYR A 104 -8.14 7.48 -14.89
CA TYR A 104 -7.72 6.80 -16.11
C TYR A 104 -8.63 7.27 -17.23
N VAL A 105 -8.05 7.80 -18.30
CA VAL A 105 -8.79 8.35 -19.44
C VAL A 105 -8.22 7.77 -20.72
N ARG A 106 -9.11 7.29 -21.59
CA ARG A 106 -8.80 6.82 -22.94
C ARG A 106 -9.66 7.58 -23.93
N GLU A 107 -9.05 8.27 -24.90
CA GLU A 107 -9.76 9.04 -25.94
C GLU A 107 -10.90 9.94 -25.39
N GLY A 108 -10.64 10.60 -24.25
CA GLY A 108 -11.62 11.45 -23.56
C GLY A 108 -12.67 10.72 -22.72
N MET A 109 -12.67 9.38 -22.69
CA MET A 109 -13.56 8.57 -21.86
C MET A 109 -12.89 8.18 -20.54
N THR A 110 -13.54 8.47 -19.41
CA THR A 110 -13.01 8.12 -18.08
C THR A 110 -13.33 6.67 -17.71
N ILE A 111 -12.30 5.90 -17.35
CA ILE A 111 -12.37 4.50 -16.94
C ILE A 111 -12.48 4.45 -15.41
N THR A 112 -13.65 4.11 -14.89
CA THR A 112 -14.02 4.37 -13.49
C THR A 112 -13.73 3.22 -12.53
N LYS A 113 -13.62 1.96 -13.00
CA LYS A 113 -13.41 0.77 -12.14
C LYS A 113 -11.94 0.43 -11.89
N ILE A 114 -11.01 1.13 -12.52
CA ILE A 114 -9.58 1.00 -12.19
C ILE A 114 -9.30 1.75 -10.90
N SER A 115 -8.75 1.06 -9.90
CA SER A 115 -8.34 1.64 -8.63
C SER A 115 -6.84 1.50 -8.43
N SER A 116 -6.19 2.53 -7.89
CA SER A 116 -4.78 2.51 -7.51
C SER A 116 -4.64 2.52 -5.99
N PRO A 117 -4.02 1.49 -5.37
CA PRO A 117 -3.59 1.53 -3.98
C PRO A 117 -2.69 2.72 -3.65
N ALA A 118 -1.80 3.12 -4.55
CA ALA A 118 -0.96 4.31 -4.35
C ALA A 118 -1.81 5.57 -4.18
N ALA A 119 -2.87 5.73 -4.98
CA ALA A 119 -3.75 6.89 -4.84
C ALA A 119 -4.46 6.95 -3.50
N LYS A 120 -4.90 5.79 -2.99
CA LYS A 120 -5.48 5.67 -1.65
C LYS A 120 -4.51 6.09 -0.54
N ARG A 121 -3.20 6.13 -0.83
CA ARG A 121 -2.09 6.47 0.08
C ARG A 121 -1.49 7.86 -0.23
N GLY A 122 -2.27 8.75 -0.83
CA GLY A 122 -1.87 10.14 -1.06
C GLY A 122 -1.06 10.35 -2.33
N VAL A 123 -1.42 9.65 -3.41
CA VAL A 123 -0.91 9.94 -4.74
C VAL A 123 -2.06 10.44 -5.63
N GLU A 124 -2.00 11.69 -6.04
CA GLU A 124 -2.93 12.23 -7.03
C GLU A 124 -2.36 11.92 -8.42
N ALA A 125 -3.14 11.26 -9.28
CA ALA A 125 -2.64 10.81 -10.57
C ALA A 125 -3.67 10.90 -11.70
N LEU A 126 -3.16 11.10 -12.92
CA LEU A 126 -3.90 11.10 -14.17
C LEU A 126 -3.16 10.24 -15.20
N VAL A 127 -3.81 9.20 -15.71
CA VAL A 127 -3.33 8.34 -16.79
C VAL A 127 -4.13 8.68 -18.04
N LEU A 128 -3.44 9.08 -19.11
CA LEU A 128 -4.03 9.46 -20.38
C LEU A 128 -3.52 8.53 -21.48
N VAL A 129 -4.46 7.99 -22.24
CA VAL A 129 -4.19 7.25 -23.46
C VAL A 129 -4.95 7.92 -24.60
N ASP A 130 -4.20 8.66 -25.42
CA ASP A 130 -4.73 9.28 -26.64
C ASP A 130 -4.87 8.25 -27.78
N THR A 131 -5.46 8.69 -28.89
CA THR A 131 -5.69 7.85 -30.06
C THR A 131 -4.39 7.21 -30.56
N GLY A 132 -4.44 5.90 -30.82
CA GLY A 132 -3.31 5.13 -31.32
C GLY A 132 -3.44 3.64 -31.01
N PRO A 133 -2.39 2.85 -31.30
CA PRO A 133 -2.40 1.39 -31.12
C PRO A 133 -2.74 0.95 -29.69
N LEU A 134 -2.31 1.70 -28.66
CA LEU A 134 -2.65 1.38 -27.28
C LEU A 134 -4.13 1.66 -26.97
N ALA A 135 -4.69 2.77 -27.46
CA ALA A 135 -6.12 3.05 -27.30
C ALA A 135 -6.98 1.98 -28.00
N GLU A 136 -6.58 1.51 -29.19
CA GLU A 136 -7.26 0.40 -29.88
C GLU A 136 -7.25 -0.87 -29.03
N LEU A 137 -6.07 -1.27 -28.52
CA LEU A 137 -5.95 -2.44 -27.65
C LEU A 137 -6.80 -2.31 -26.38
N LEU A 138 -6.73 -1.17 -25.69
CA LEU A 138 -7.50 -0.96 -24.46
C LEU A 138 -9.00 -0.92 -24.73
N GLY A 139 -9.43 -0.29 -25.83
CA GLY A 139 -10.82 -0.27 -26.29
C GLY A 139 -11.36 -1.68 -26.55
N ASP A 140 -10.55 -2.59 -27.12
CA ASP A 140 -10.94 -4.00 -27.30
C ASP A 140 -11.18 -4.74 -25.97
N THR A 141 -10.58 -4.27 -24.87
CA THR A 141 -10.80 -4.81 -23.52
C THR A 141 -11.95 -4.19 -22.75
N GLU A 142 -12.58 -3.16 -23.29
CA GLU A 142 -13.69 -2.47 -22.64
C GLU A 142 -15.03 -3.17 -22.87
N GLY A 143 -15.79 -3.33 -21.79
CA GLY A 143 -17.21 -3.69 -21.87
C GLY A 143 -18.07 -2.53 -22.38
N PRO A 144 -19.37 -2.74 -22.66
CA PRO A 144 -20.27 -1.70 -23.18
C PRO A 144 -20.37 -0.43 -22.33
N ALA A 145 -20.07 -0.53 -21.03
CA ALA A 145 -20.10 0.61 -20.11
C ALA A 145 -18.79 1.41 -20.09
N HIS A 146 -17.72 0.93 -20.76
CA HIS A 146 -16.40 1.59 -20.80
C HIS A 146 -15.80 1.93 -19.42
N GLU A 147 -16.07 1.08 -18.43
CA GLU A 147 -15.68 1.35 -17.04
C GLU A 147 -14.36 0.69 -16.65
N ASP A 148 -13.88 -0.31 -17.40
CA ASP A 148 -12.70 -1.10 -17.06
C ASP A 148 -11.97 -1.63 -18.29
N TRP A 149 -10.64 -1.75 -18.21
CA TRP A 149 -9.81 -2.49 -19.17
C TRP A 149 -9.70 -3.96 -18.78
N ASP A 150 -10.67 -4.76 -19.15
CA ASP A 150 -10.87 -6.11 -18.60
C ASP A 150 -10.08 -7.17 -19.39
N THR A 151 -9.11 -7.80 -18.73
CA THR A 151 -8.28 -8.87 -19.32
C THR A 151 -9.01 -10.21 -19.53
N SER A 152 -10.26 -10.32 -19.07
CA SER A 152 -11.12 -11.47 -19.35
C SER A 152 -11.81 -11.41 -20.71
N GLN A 153 -11.76 -10.26 -21.41
CA GLN A 153 -12.30 -10.13 -22.75
C GLN A 153 -11.48 -10.93 -23.77
N ASP A 154 -12.16 -11.55 -24.73
CA ASP A 154 -11.50 -12.31 -25.81
C ASP A 154 -11.36 -11.51 -27.12
N ARG A 155 -11.98 -10.33 -27.22
CA ARG A 155 -11.91 -9.50 -28.45
C ARG A 155 -10.48 -9.20 -28.89
N PRO A 156 -9.52 -8.86 -28.00
CA PRO A 156 -8.16 -8.55 -28.44
C PRO A 156 -7.42 -9.75 -29.05
N ASP A 157 -7.86 -11.01 -28.80
CA ASP A 157 -7.22 -12.21 -29.35
C ASP A 157 -7.30 -12.28 -30.89
N ARG A 158 -8.16 -11.45 -31.51
CA ARG A 158 -8.27 -11.33 -32.97
C ARG A 158 -7.07 -10.60 -33.58
N SER A 159 -6.58 -9.56 -32.90
CA SER A 159 -5.64 -8.59 -33.46
C SER A 159 -4.29 -8.53 -32.73
N TRP A 160 -4.23 -8.97 -31.47
CA TRP A 160 -3.07 -8.77 -30.60
C TRP A 160 -2.49 -10.09 -30.06
N LYS A 161 -1.16 -10.14 -29.90
CA LYS A 161 -0.44 -11.24 -29.22
C LYS A 161 0.01 -10.78 -27.83
N THR A 162 -0.06 -11.69 -26.86
CA THR A 162 0.51 -11.46 -25.51
C THR A 162 0.02 -10.14 -24.89
N TRP A 163 -1.26 -9.81 -25.09
CA TRP A 163 -1.83 -8.51 -24.78
C TRP A 163 -2.25 -8.37 -23.30
N LYS A 164 -2.69 -9.46 -22.65
CA LYS A 164 -3.17 -9.45 -21.25
C LYS A 164 -2.16 -8.83 -20.29
N GLY A 165 -0.89 -9.19 -20.43
CA GLY A 165 0.19 -8.65 -19.62
C GLY A 165 0.45 -7.15 -19.86
N ARG A 166 0.24 -6.67 -21.10
CA ARG A 166 0.41 -5.25 -21.45
C ARG A 166 -0.72 -4.40 -20.92
N VAL A 167 -1.95 -4.89 -21.02
CA VAL A 167 -3.10 -4.24 -20.41
C VAL A 167 -2.94 -4.19 -18.90
N THR A 168 -2.49 -5.29 -18.28
CA THR A 168 -2.18 -5.30 -16.83
C THR A 168 -1.09 -4.29 -16.45
N PHE A 169 -0.04 -4.17 -17.27
CA PHE A 169 1.03 -3.20 -17.07
C PHE A 169 0.52 -1.75 -17.11
N VAL A 170 -0.34 -1.42 -18.07
CA VAL A 170 -0.92 -0.06 -18.18
C VAL A 170 -1.92 0.22 -17.06
N ARG A 171 -2.77 -0.77 -16.70
CA ARG A 171 -3.67 -0.67 -15.53
C ARG A 171 -2.92 -0.39 -14.23
N ARG A 172 -1.69 -0.88 -14.11
CA ARG A 172 -0.82 -0.69 -12.94
C ARG A 172 0.12 0.51 -13.06
N ALA A 173 -0.05 1.39 -14.04
CA ALA A 173 0.92 2.45 -14.31
C ALA A 173 1.18 3.36 -13.12
N VAL A 174 0.13 3.79 -12.42
CA VAL A 174 0.29 4.61 -11.22
C VAL A 174 1.02 3.85 -10.12
N ASP A 175 0.56 2.64 -9.78
CA ASP A 175 1.15 1.89 -8.67
C ASP A 175 2.59 1.47 -8.95
N GLY A 176 2.88 1.02 -10.18
CA GLY A 176 4.20 0.59 -10.59
C GLY A 176 5.21 1.74 -10.64
N LEU A 177 4.82 2.91 -11.14
CA LEU A 177 5.68 4.09 -11.07
C LEU A 177 5.92 4.54 -9.63
N VAL A 178 4.90 4.52 -8.77
CA VAL A 178 5.07 4.88 -7.34
C VAL A 178 6.00 3.90 -6.62
N GLU A 179 5.89 2.60 -6.89
CA GLU A 179 6.81 1.57 -6.39
C GLU A 179 8.24 1.85 -6.85
N LEU A 180 8.45 2.24 -8.11
CA LEU A 180 9.75 2.56 -8.68
C LEU A 180 10.36 3.86 -8.11
N LEU A 181 9.52 4.87 -7.91
CA LEU A 181 9.89 6.20 -7.42
C LEU A 181 9.97 6.28 -5.89
N THR A 182 9.54 5.24 -5.17
CA THR A 182 9.66 5.15 -3.72
C THR A 182 10.65 4.03 -3.38
N PRO A 183 11.94 4.35 -3.15
CA PRO A 183 12.93 3.32 -2.87
C PRO A 183 12.55 2.54 -1.60
N PRO A 184 12.79 1.22 -1.55
CA PRO A 184 12.66 0.46 -0.31
C PRO A 184 13.65 0.99 0.72
N THR A 185 13.22 1.03 1.99
CA THR A 185 13.93 1.58 3.15
C THR A 185 15.19 0.78 3.56
N THR A 186 15.96 0.28 2.60
CA THR A 186 17.09 -0.61 2.87
C THR A 186 18.35 0.17 3.25
N GLU A 187 18.50 1.41 2.79
CA GLU A 187 19.56 2.32 3.23
C GLU A 187 19.01 3.75 3.36
N PRO A 188 19.26 4.46 4.47
CA PRO A 188 19.01 5.89 4.51
C PRO A 188 19.91 6.55 3.45
N ASP A 189 19.28 7.12 2.43
CA ASP A 189 19.96 7.94 1.44
C ASP A 189 20.44 9.22 2.15
N TYR A 190 21.68 9.17 2.63
CA TYR A 190 22.31 10.26 3.35
C TYR A 190 22.42 11.53 2.50
N ASP A 191 22.37 11.45 1.17
CA ASP A 191 22.34 12.63 0.31
C ASP A 191 20.99 13.35 0.41
N LEU A 192 19.87 12.63 0.40
CA LEU A 192 18.53 13.20 0.60
C LEU A 192 18.32 13.76 2.01
N LEU A 193 18.98 13.18 3.01
CA LEU A 193 18.90 13.63 4.40
C LEU A 193 19.92 14.72 4.75
N SER A 194 20.98 14.90 3.96
CA SER A 194 22.01 15.92 4.19
C SER A 194 21.47 17.35 4.00
N ASP A 195 20.51 17.53 3.09
CA ASP A 195 19.84 18.82 2.87
C ASP A 195 18.84 19.17 4.00
N PHE A 196 18.41 18.19 4.81
CA PHE A 196 17.42 18.38 5.89
C PHE A 196 18.01 18.27 7.30
N PHE A 197 19.15 17.61 7.51
CA PHE A 197 19.77 17.43 8.83
C PHE A 197 21.30 17.58 8.78
N SER A 198 21.79 18.75 9.15
CA SER A 198 23.21 18.93 9.51
C SER A 198 23.42 18.53 10.98
N ILE A 199 23.82 17.29 11.26
CA ILE A 199 24.30 16.87 12.59
C ILE A 199 25.50 15.91 12.41
N GLU A 200 26.56 16.16 13.20
CA GLU A 200 27.83 15.44 13.18
C GLU A 200 27.70 13.93 13.45
N LYS A 201 28.41 13.14 12.64
CA LYS A 201 28.51 11.68 12.72
C LYS A 201 29.37 11.25 13.90
N VAL A 202 28.83 10.41 14.80
CA VAL A 202 29.62 9.52 15.65
C VAL A 202 29.30 8.08 15.26
N GLY A 203 30.35 7.34 14.89
CA GLY A 203 30.26 6.06 14.20
C GLY A 203 29.84 4.88 15.08
N GLY A 204 29.24 3.89 14.43
CA GLY A 204 28.93 2.58 14.98
C GLY A 204 28.94 1.53 13.87
N SER A 205 29.85 0.58 14.01
CA SER A 205 30.27 -0.45 13.06
C SER A 205 29.17 -1.40 12.56
N GLY A 206 29.26 -1.74 11.28
CA GLY A 206 28.43 -2.73 10.61
C GLY A 206 28.66 -4.18 11.08
N ARG A 207 27.66 -5.01 10.78
CA ARG A 207 27.73 -6.46 10.89
C ARG A 207 27.02 -7.10 9.70
N GLU A 208 27.81 -7.70 8.82
CA GLU A 208 27.34 -8.60 7.77
C GLU A 208 26.74 -9.87 8.36
N ARG A 209 25.74 -10.46 7.67
CA ARG A 209 25.55 -11.91 7.65
C ARG A 209 24.74 -12.40 6.43
N ALA A 210 25.47 -13.11 5.57
CA ALA A 210 25.20 -14.40 4.91
C ALA A 210 23.86 -14.69 4.21
N THR A 211 24.02 -14.97 2.92
CA THR A 211 23.17 -15.68 1.96
C THR A 211 22.77 -17.10 2.41
N GLY A 212 21.54 -17.51 2.10
CA GLY A 212 21.06 -18.90 2.19
C GLY A 212 20.11 -19.24 1.02
N GLU A 213 20.36 -20.38 0.39
CA GLU A 213 19.77 -20.89 -0.87
C GLU A 213 18.32 -21.43 -0.79
N ASP A 214 17.72 -21.50 -1.99
CA ASP A 214 16.43 -22.08 -2.41
C ASP A 214 16.14 -23.52 -1.95
N VAL A 215 14.88 -23.80 -1.57
CA VAL A 215 14.25 -25.12 -1.75
C VAL A 215 12.79 -24.99 -2.23
N LYS A 216 12.47 -25.76 -3.28
CA LYS A 216 11.21 -25.86 -4.04
C LYS A 216 10.01 -26.44 -3.26
N GLY A 217 8.82 -25.90 -3.59
CA GLY A 217 7.64 -26.69 -4.01
C GLY A 217 6.51 -26.93 -3.00
N PRO A 218 5.22 -26.87 -3.41
CA PRO A 218 4.11 -26.50 -2.52
C PRO A 218 3.36 -27.69 -1.90
N SER A 219 3.02 -27.59 -0.61
CA SER A 219 2.03 -28.45 0.04
C SER A 219 0.68 -27.74 0.11
N ARG A 220 -0.39 -28.46 -0.26
CA ARG A 220 -1.78 -27.99 -0.28
C ARG A 220 -2.24 -27.64 1.14
N LEU A 221 -2.61 -26.38 1.37
CA LEU A 221 -3.26 -25.95 2.61
C LEU A 221 -4.69 -26.49 2.67
N SER A 222 -4.95 -27.35 3.65
CA SER A 222 -6.28 -27.69 4.12
C SER A 222 -6.92 -26.47 4.79
N GLU A 223 -8.18 -26.18 4.46
CA GLU A 223 -8.96 -25.06 5.01
C GLU A 223 -9.10 -25.18 6.54
N VAL A 224 -8.58 -24.18 7.27
CA VAL A 224 -8.70 -24.08 8.72
C VAL A 224 -10.08 -23.49 9.07
N ILE A 225 -10.96 -24.28 9.66
CA ILE A 225 -12.21 -23.80 10.25
C ILE A 225 -11.84 -22.93 11.47
N ALA A 226 -12.10 -21.61 11.39
CA ALA A 226 -11.79 -20.68 12.47
C ALA A 226 -12.69 -20.91 13.69
N ARG A 227 -12.09 -21.22 14.85
CA ARG A 227 -12.81 -21.26 16.14
C ARG A 227 -13.06 -19.83 16.65
N PRO A 228 -14.25 -19.51 17.18
CA PRO A 228 -14.53 -18.18 17.71
C PRO A 228 -13.71 -17.89 18.97
N LYS A 229 -13.16 -16.67 19.10
CA LYS A 229 -12.36 -16.22 20.26
C LYS A 229 -13.26 -15.63 21.36
N TRP A 230 -12.80 -15.67 22.63
CA TRP A 230 -13.51 -15.14 23.81
C TRP A 230 -13.47 -13.61 23.97
N PHE A 231 -12.73 -12.96 23.09
CA PHE A 231 -12.68 -11.53 22.90
C PHE A 231 -13.04 -11.16 21.47
N GLN A 232 -13.41 -9.91 21.27
CA GLN A 232 -13.67 -9.31 19.96
C GLN A 232 -12.93 -7.97 19.86
N ILE A 233 -12.63 -7.58 18.62
CA ILE A 233 -12.03 -6.29 18.31
C ILE A 233 -13.04 -5.54 17.44
N SER A 234 -13.41 -4.33 17.84
CA SER A 234 -14.30 -3.46 17.08
C SER A 234 -13.62 -2.13 16.76
N PRO A 235 -13.77 -1.61 15.53
CA PRO A 235 -13.19 -0.33 15.15
C PRO A 235 -13.89 0.84 15.87
N ARG A 236 -13.15 1.92 16.09
CA ARG A 236 -13.68 3.23 16.51
C ARG A 236 -13.09 4.34 15.63
N SER A 237 -13.74 5.49 15.59
CA SER A 237 -13.19 6.66 14.90
C SER A 237 -11.84 7.03 15.53
N GLY A 238 -10.77 6.91 14.74
CA GLY A 238 -9.39 7.15 15.21
C GLY A 238 -8.88 6.13 16.23
N GLY A 239 -9.38 4.89 16.21
CA GLY A 239 -8.97 3.89 17.19
C GLY A 239 -9.68 2.54 17.11
N PHE A 240 -9.64 1.79 18.20
CA PHE A 240 -10.28 0.48 18.29
C PHE A 240 -10.67 0.14 19.73
N THR A 241 -11.52 -0.87 19.89
CA THR A 241 -11.92 -1.44 21.18
C THR A 241 -11.67 -2.94 21.18
N VAL A 242 -11.10 -3.46 22.26
CA VAL A 242 -11.05 -4.89 22.57
C VAL A 242 -12.01 -5.16 23.72
N SER A 243 -12.94 -6.09 23.57
CA SER A 243 -13.95 -6.37 24.59
C SER A 243 -14.32 -7.84 24.65
N ARG A 244 -15.05 -8.22 25.70
CA ARG A 244 -15.60 -9.57 25.87
C ARG A 244 -16.49 -9.98 24.70
N ASN A 245 -16.30 -11.20 24.21
CA ASN A 245 -17.28 -11.91 23.37
C ASN A 245 -18.05 -12.95 24.21
N ALA A 246 -19.20 -12.55 24.77
CA ALA A 246 -19.99 -13.36 25.70
C ALA A 246 -20.38 -14.76 25.18
N GLY A 247 -20.34 -15.01 23.87
CA GLY A 247 -20.67 -16.30 23.26
C GLY A 247 -19.59 -17.39 23.39
N VAL A 248 -18.43 -17.08 23.97
CA VAL A 248 -17.32 -18.05 24.16
C VAL A 248 -16.78 -17.90 25.58
N ASN A 249 -16.43 -19.00 26.26
CA ASN A 249 -15.89 -18.95 27.62
C ASN A 249 -14.50 -18.30 27.66
N MET A 250 -14.31 -17.38 28.60
CA MET A 250 -13.01 -16.78 28.88
C MET A 250 -12.19 -17.71 29.79
N PRO A 251 -10.90 -17.97 29.50
CA PRO A 251 -10.02 -18.74 30.39
C PRO A 251 -9.82 -18.05 31.76
N ASP A 252 -9.57 -18.84 32.81
CA ASP A 252 -9.41 -18.33 34.18
C ASP A 252 -8.19 -17.41 34.37
N ALA A 253 -7.13 -17.62 33.58
CA ALA A 253 -5.90 -16.81 33.58
C ALA A 253 -5.71 -16.11 32.22
N ALA A 254 -6.77 -15.46 31.73
CA ALA A 254 -6.76 -14.79 30.44
C ALA A 254 -5.82 -13.58 30.42
N MET A 255 -4.90 -13.55 29.44
CA MET A 255 -4.08 -12.38 29.12
C MET A 255 -4.09 -12.12 27.61
N LEU A 256 -4.10 -10.85 27.24
CA LEU A 256 -4.05 -10.43 25.83
C LEU A 256 -2.88 -9.48 25.61
N ARG A 257 -1.97 -9.84 24.70
CA ARG A 257 -0.96 -8.92 24.18
C ARG A 257 -1.51 -8.21 22.97
N VAL A 258 -1.71 -6.91 23.10
CA VAL A 258 -2.22 -6.02 22.05
C VAL A 258 -1.06 -5.22 21.48
N ALA A 259 -0.73 -5.45 20.22
CA ALA A 259 0.29 -4.71 19.49
C ALA A 259 -0.35 -3.92 18.35
N VAL A 260 0.07 -2.67 18.18
CA VAL A 260 -0.53 -1.74 17.24
C VAL A 260 0.55 -1.12 16.36
N ALA A 261 0.25 -0.87 15.09
CA ALA A 261 1.06 -0.03 14.22
C ALA A 261 0.17 0.55 13.13
N TYR A 262 0.67 1.52 12.38
CA TYR A 262 0.04 1.86 11.11
C TYR A 262 0.36 0.78 10.08
N ASP A 263 -0.66 0.33 9.34
CA ASP A 263 -0.52 -0.72 8.35
C ASP A 263 0.41 -0.28 7.22
N LEU A 264 1.27 -1.20 6.78
CA LEU A 264 2.29 -0.92 5.77
C LEU A 264 2.00 -1.67 4.46
N PRO A 265 2.30 -1.06 3.30
CA PRO A 265 2.26 -1.72 2.01
C PRO A 265 3.08 -3.01 1.95
N GLN A 266 4.26 -3.00 2.58
CA GLN A 266 5.25 -4.05 2.57
C GLN A 266 6.08 -3.97 3.86
N GLY A 267 6.52 -5.12 4.37
CA GLY A 267 7.16 -5.24 5.68
C GLY A 267 6.16 -5.55 6.80
N ASP A 268 6.67 -5.84 8.00
CA ASP A 268 5.83 -6.09 9.17
C ASP A 268 5.56 -4.74 9.88
N PRO A 269 4.30 -4.26 9.92
CA PRO A 269 3.94 -3.00 10.57
C PRO A 269 4.45 -2.87 12.01
N LEU A 270 4.41 -3.97 12.77
CA LEU A 270 4.81 -3.96 14.18
C LEU A 270 6.33 -3.89 14.35
N ARG A 271 7.10 -4.42 13.39
CA ARG A 271 8.58 -4.35 13.41
C ARG A 271 9.11 -3.00 12.91
N ASN A 272 8.34 -2.33 12.06
CA ASN A 272 8.70 -1.06 11.44
C ASN A 272 8.09 0.16 12.15
N TRP A 273 7.31 -0.05 13.22
CA TRP A 273 6.80 1.02 14.06
C TRP A 273 7.95 1.83 14.67
N SER A 274 7.74 3.15 14.79
CA SER A 274 8.65 4.08 15.48
C SER A 274 7.88 4.90 16.53
N ASN A 275 8.57 5.36 17.58
CA ASN A 275 8.01 6.30 18.56
C ASN A 275 7.58 7.65 17.93
N LEU A 276 8.06 7.98 16.72
CA LEU A 276 7.60 9.14 15.95
C LEU A 276 6.17 8.96 15.40
N ASP A 277 5.68 7.72 15.26
CA ASP A 277 4.31 7.46 14.78
C ASP A 277 3.27 7.75 15.85
N PHE A 278 3.51 7.21 17.05
CA PHE A 278 2.77 7.42 18.28
C PHE A 278 3.51 6.70 19.41
N GLU A 279 3.20 7.06 20.65
CA GLU A 279 3.63 6.34 21.83
C GLU A 279 2.45 6.16 22.79
N ILE A 280 2.10 4.90 23.06
CA ILE A 280 1.05 4.53 23.99
C ILE A 280 1.63 4.56 25.39
N SER A 281 1.12 5.46 26.24
CA SER A 281 1.55 5.57 27.63
C SER A 281 0.36 5.64 28.58
N LYS A 282 0.60 5.31 29.85
CA LYS A 282 -0.39 5.47 30.93
C LYS A 282 -0.59 6.93 31.36
N GLY A 283 0.30 7.83 30.92
CA GLY A 283 0.33 9.25 31.31
C GLY A 283 -0.66 10.12 30.54
N ASP A 284 -0.54 11.44 30.72
CA ASP A 284 -1.34 12.41 29.98
C ASP A 284 -0.72 12.63 28.59
N GLY A 285 -1.33 12.01 27.59
CA GLY A 285 -0.96 12.11 26.19
C GLY A 285 -2.16 11.77 25.29
N ALA A 286 -2.01 12.02 23.98
CA ALA A 286 -3.08 11.79 23.00
C ALA A 286 -3.50 10.31 22.86
N PHE A 287 -2.62 9.37 23.26
CA PHE A 287 -2.81 7.92 23.10
C PHE A 287 -3.01 7.22 24.44
N LYS A 288 -3.97 7.71 25.24
CA LYS A 288 -4.28 7.17 26.57
C LYS A 288 -5.41 6.12 26.47
N PRO A 289 -5.16 4.87 26.91
CA PRO A 289 -6.22 3.87 26.95
C PRO A 289 -7.35 4.22 27.93
N LYS A 290 -8.59 4.00 27.51
CA LYS A 290 -9.79 3.97 28.36
C LYS A 290 -10.14 2.50 28.65
N THR A 291 -10.17 2.15 29.93
CA THR A 291 -10.30 0.75 30.39
C THR A 291 -11.48 0.58 31.34
N ARG A 292 -12.05 -0.63 31.36
CA ARG A 292 -13.08 -1.09 32.31
C ARG A 292 -12.84 -2.56 32.60
N GLY A 293 -12.91 -2.94 33.88
CA GLY A 293 -12.84 -4.35 34.31
C GLY A 293 -11.56 -5.07 33.86
N LEU A 294 -10.43 -4.37 33.78
CA LEU A 294 -9.13 -4.94 33.41
C LEU A 294 -7.98 -4.04 33.86
N ASN A 295 -6.80 -4.63 33.96
CA ASN A 295 -5.53 -3.94 34.14
C ASN A 295 -4.76 -3.88 32.82
N VAL A 296 -4.16 -2.74 32.51
CA VAL A 296 -3.27 -2.55 31.35
C VAL A 296 -1.86 -2.35 31.84
N GLU A 297 -0.90 -2.98 31.19
CA GLU A 297 0.53 -2.74 31.34
C GLU A 297 1.09 -2.33 29.98
N ALA A 298 1.70 -1.15 29.88
CA ALA A 298 2.41 -0.75 28.67
C ALA A 298 3.77 -1.44 28.69
N VAL A 299 4.06 -2.26 27.69
CA VAL A 299 5.31 -3.04 27.59
C VAL A 299 6.32 -2.27 26.75
N GLU A 300 5.85 -1.74 25.61
CA GLU A 300 6.61 -0.91 24.67
C GLU A 300 5.66 0.18 24.11
N GLY A 301 6.19 1.19 23.43
CA GLY A 301 5.41 2.33 22.95
C GLY A 301 4.26 1.99 22.00
N ASN A 302 4.19 0.75 21.48
CA ASN A 302 3.07 0.25 20.69
C ASN A 302 2.49 -1.09 21.16
N VAL A 303 2.89 -1.57 22.33
CA VAL A 303 2.49 -2.87 22.88
C VAL A 303 1.92 -2.70 24.27
N MET A 304 0.73 -3.24 24.48
CA MET A 304 0.08 -3.33 25.77
C MET A 304 -0.25 -4.77 26.12
N LEU A 305 -0.19 -5.06 27.41
CA LEU A 305 -0.60 -6.33 27.99
C LEU A 305 -1.84 -6.10 28.86
N LEU A 306 -2.94 -6.76 28.51
CA LEU A 306 -4.21 -6.73 29.25
C LEU A 306 -4.24 -7.93 30.20
N LYS A 307 -4.44 -7.65 31.49
CA LYS A 307 -4.46 -8.62 32.60
C LYS A 307 -5.68 -8.40 33.48
N ASP A 308 -5.93 -9.35 34.39
CA ASP A 308 -6.97 -9.26 35.43
C ASP A 308 -8.34 -8.87 34.86
N MET A 309 -8.73 -9.52 33.76
CA MET A 309 -9.96 -9.19 33.02
C MET A 309 -11.20 -9.78 33.70
N GLU A 310 -12.18 -8.91 33.96
CA GLU A 310 -13.52 -9.26 34.42
C GLU A 310 -14.42 -9.70 33.26
N GLN A 311 -15.60 -10.24 33.55
CA GLN A 311 -16.51 -10.74 32.49
C GLN A 311 -17.08 -9.64 31.58
N ASP A 312 -17.04 -8.37 31.99
CA ASP A 312 -17.54 -7.22 31.23
C ASP A 312 -16.41 -6.29 30.73
N PHE A 313 -15.18 -6.80 30.66
CA PHE A 313 -14.01 -5.98 30.36
C PHE A 313 -14.12 -5.24 29.01
N SER A 314 -13.53 -4.04 28.99
CA SER A 314 -13.39 -3.23 27.78
C SER A 314 -12.10 -2.43 27.81
N PHE A 315 -11.32 -2.56 26.75
CA PHE A 315 -10.15 -1.76 26.45
C PHE A 315 -10.45 -0.92 25.20
N SER A 316 -10.25 0.39 25.24
CA SER A 316 -10.36 1.24 24.05
C SER A 316 -9.27 2.27 24.01
N ILE A 317 -8.77 2.55 22.82
CA ILE A 317 -7.75 3.58 22.59
C ILE A 317 -8.11 4.32 21.31
N GLU A 318 -7.96 5.64 21.37
CA GLU A 318 -8.33 6.62 20.35
C GLU A 318 -7.14 7.59 20.18
N GLY A 319 -7.21 8.47 19.18
CA GLY A 319 -6.16 9.46 18.90
C GLY A 319 -5.25 9.10 17.72
N PHE A 320 -5.45 7.93 17.12
CA PHE A 320 -4.76 7.54 15.89
C PHE A 320 -5.26 8.34 14.69
N ASP A 321 -4.36 8.56 13.76
CA ASP A 321 -4.65 9.23 12.50
C ASP A 321 -5.72 8.47 11.73
N GLN A 322 -6.87 9.12 11.51
CA GLN A 322 -8.02 8.53 10.82
C GLN A 322 -7.78 8.32 9.32
N HIS A 323 -6.69 8.88 8.79
CA HIS A 323 -6.29 8.75 7.39
C HIS A 323 -5.28 7.62 7.16
N ARG A 324 -4.84 6.93 8.23
CA ARG A 324 -3.97 5.76 8.15
C ARG A 324 -4.68 4.51 8.66
N ASP A 325 -4.50 3.40 7.95
CA ASP A 325 -5.03 2.10 8.40
C ASP A 325 -4.24 1.64 9.63
N LEU A 326 -4.93 1.08 10.63
CA LEU A 326 -4.31 0.50 11.82
C LEU A 326 -4.17 -1.01 11.65
N TYR A 327 -2.96 -1.51 11.80
CA TYR A 327 -2.69 -2.92 12.03
C TYR A 327 -2.75 -3.20 13.53
N VAL A 328 -3.75 -3.98 13.95
CA VAL A 328 -3.90 -4.41 15.35
C VAL A 328 -3.74 -5.92 15.42
N ARG A 329 -2.76 -6.37 16.22
CA ARG A 329 -2.56 -7.78 16.55
C ARG A 329 -2.92 -8.00 18.01
N VAL A 330 -3.79 -8.98 18.25
CA VAL A 330 -4.16 -9.42 19.60
C VAL A 330 -3.83 -10.91 19.70
N ASP A 331 -2.84 -11.19 20.52
CA ASP A 331 -2.35 -12.52 20.81
C ASP A 331 -2.78 -12.92 22.23
N GLU A 332 -3.26 -14.15 22.39
CA GLU A 332 -3.54 -14.71 23.72
C GLU A 332 -2.19 -15.12 24.31
N GLU A 333 -1.85 -14.57 25.47
CA GLU A 333 -0.69 -15.04 26.21
C GLU A 333 -1.15 -16.03 27.27
N GLY A 334 -0.56 -17.22 27.25
CA GLY A 334 -0.67 -18.14 28.38
C GLY A 334 0.07 -17.55 29.59
N PRO A 335 -0.22 -18.03 30.82
CA PRO A 335 0.60 -17.65 31.96
C PRO A 335 2.07 -17.87 31.61
N ALA A 336 2.89 -16.83 31.76
CA ALA A 336 4.33 -16.97 31.72
C ALA A 336 4.68 -18.07 32.72
N VAL A 337 5.21 -19.19 32.23
CA VAL A 337 5.88 -20.13 33.12
C VAL A 337 7.09 -19.34 33.60
N GLU A 338 7.01 -18.78 34.81
CA GLU A 338 8.19 -18.31 35.51
C GLU A 338 9.17 -19.49 35.48
N GLU A 339 10.26 -19.35 34.73
CA GLU A 339 11.45 -20.15 34.95
C GLU A 339 11.95 -19.80 36.35
N ALA A 340 11.35 -20.46 37.34
CA ALA A 340 11.95 -20.70 38.62
C ALA A 340 13.20 -21.55 38.35
N ASN A 341 14.31 -20.88 38.11
CA ASN A 341 15.64 -21.38 38.42
C ASN A 341 16.46 -20.25 39.03
N ARG A 342 16.14 -19.95 40.30
CA ARG A 342 17.18 -19.74 41.30
C ARG A 342 17.32 -21.07 42.05
N ASP A 343 18.45 -21.72 41.89
CA ASP A 343 19.43 -21.92 42.97
C ASP A 343 20.72 -22.53 42.43
#